data_AF-W4KE79-F1
#
_entry.id   AF-W4KE79-F1
#
_cell.length_a   1.000
_cell.length_b   1.000
_cell.length_c   1.000
_cell.angle_alpha   90.00
_cell.angle_beta   90.00
_cell.angle_gamma   90.00
#
_symmetry.space_group_name_H-M   'P 1'
#
loop_
_entity.id
_entity.type
_entity.pdbx_description
1 polymer ?
#
loop_
_entity_poly.entity_id
_entity_poly.type
_entity_poly.pdbx_seq_one_letter_code
_entity_poly.pdbx_strand_id
1 'polypeptide(L)'
;MPQLRSHHDLLLAAVFSSCLTLPPLTANAQSISTSTPVPPLQWINLTPQLQGSSPPPLKDVSIGYDDTSRNLLIFGGESQTGVPQDGTHLLNLNTLTWATPNPPSGFEGSPDPRSAAIGGLDSAASYRNGHVVIGGRGSSGPLSDVWEYDYNNQFWAKVNVPAGGPARWGAAGGIDLRVGFNTSTPIPNNTFFLAGGVDSSGPVAISDTWKLELTGTLSSNLRNALDATWVQQPIDTSLPAMSGVGGAVISQQVIAVGGCTQTTNVSASCAQQSSYVLNIPKGSSITPATCIAPRVGPAVAPNENRALSNFGSQVFVVLGLFDSSKWNDNGGLQKGEVDVLDMNGGSWARILPAGDPGTDGTVTYPSPREGAAAFSFSIGLVGSSRNSYSDTLVFGGRDASGTYQNELWLLRAYNGSVTSSGQKWSGFSDGKLQTGINANGAGVTRNFFCQALWHDVPDFSLWDIAADTVSSSV
;
A
#
# COMPACT_ATOMS: atom_id res chain seq x y z
N MET A 1 -56.01 21.44 -74.83
CA MET A 1 -56.44 20.69 -73.64
C MET A 1 -55.22 20.17 -72.90
N PRO A 2 -54.82 20.93 -71.86
CA PRO A 2 -53.98 20.57 -70.72
C PRO A 2 -54.88 20.21 -69.51
N GLN A 3 -54.28 19.99 -68.33
CA GLN A 3 -54.81 20.45 -67.02
C GLN A 3 -53.61 20.74 -66.10
N LEU A 4 -53.25 22.01 -65.87
CA LEU A 4 -53.72 22.97 -64.83
C LEU A 4 -53.09 22.76 -63.45
N ARG A 5 -51.98 23.47 -63.19
CA ARG A 5 -51.75 24.44 -62.08
C ARG A 5 -50.24 24.77 -61.99
N SER A 6 -49.91 26.06 -61.85
CA SER A 6 -48.58 26.57 -61.46
C SER A 6 -48.80 27.71 -60.46
N HIS A 7 -48.42 27.54 -59.19
CA HIS A 7 -47.14 27.87 -58.53
C HIS A 7 -47.07 29.31 -57.98
N HIS A 8 -46.94 29.37 -56.65
CA HIS A 8 -46.94 30.54 -55.76
C HIS A 8 -45.51 30.89 -55.32
N ASP A 9 -45.20 32.18 -55.40
CA ASP A 9 -44.73 33.13 -54.36
C ASP A 9 -43.62 32.84 -53.31
N LEU A 10 -42.66 33.78 -53.36
CA LEU A 10 -42.01 34.60 -52.32
C LEU A 10 -40.87 34.06 -51.41
N LEU A 11 -39.84 34.93 -51.32
CA LEU A 11 -38.60 34.86 -50.55
C LEU A 11 -38.79 34.89 -49.02
N LEU A 12 -37.91 34.19 -48.27
CA LEU A 12 -37.44 34.61 -46.94
C LEU A 12 -36.07 33.96 -46.58
N ALA A 13 -35.29 34.66 -45.75
CA ALA A 13 -33.87 34.47 -45.45
C ALA A 13 -33.47 33.13 -44.79
N ALA A 14 -32.28 32.63 -45.13
CA ALA A 14 -31.68 31.42 -44.57
C ALA A 14 -30.89 31.71 -43.28
N VAL A 15 -31.29 31.09 -42.17
CA VAL A 15 -30.49 30.98 -40.93
C VAL A 15 -29.84 29.60 -40.93
N PHE A 16 -28.50 29.55 -41.00
CA PHE A 16 -27.75 28.31 -40.84
C PHE A 16 -27.73 27.91 -39.35
N SER A 17 -28.41 26.82 -39.01
CA SER A 17 -28.25 26.14 -37.72
C SER A 17 -27.14 25.10 -37.85
N SER A 18 -25.96 25.42 -37.32
CA SER A 18 -24.85 24.46 -37.18
C SER A 18 -25.21 23.44 -36.11
N CYS A 19 -25.56 22.22 -36.54
CA CYS A 19 -25.70 21.07 -35.67
C CYS A 19 -24.29 20.63 -35.22
N LEU A 20 -23.88 21.04 -34.01
CA LEU A 20 -22.69 20.52 -33.35
C LEU A 20 -22.90 19.04 -33.04
N THR A 21 -22.32 18.17 -33.87
CA THR A 21 -22.15 16.76 -33.53
C THR A 21 -21.12 16.67 -32.40
N LEU A 22 -21.60 16.47 -31.17
CA LEU A 22 -20.73 16.06 -30.07
C LEU A 22 -20.08 14.72 -30.42
N PRO A 23 -18.76 14.55 -30.24
CA PRO A 23 -18.13 13.24 -30.39
C PRO A 23 -18.69 12.31 -29.31
N PRO A 24 -18.89 11.02 -29.61
CA PRO A 24 -19.27 10.05 -28.58
C PRO A 24 -18.18 10.03 -27.51
N LEU A 25 -18.58 10.23 -26.25
CA LEU A 25 -17.74 9.93 -25.10
C LEU A 25 -17.32 8.46 -25.21
N THR A 26 -16.08 8.22 -25.61
CA THR A 26 -15.47 6.90 -25.51
C THR A 26 -15.24 6.62 -24.02
N ALA A 27 -16.24 6.07 -23.36
CA ALA A 27 -16.04 5.38 -22.09
C ALA A 27 -15.18 4.16 -22.40
N ASN A 28 -13.88 4.24 -22.15
CA ASN A 28 -13.03 3.06 -22.07
C ASN A 28 -13.52 2.25 -20.86
N ALA A 29 -14.46 1.34 -21.08
CA ALA A 29 -14.89 0.39 -20.07
C ALA A 29 -13.69 -0.51 -19.74
N GLN A 30 -13.10 -0.28 -18.56
CA GLN A 30 -11.90 -0.96 -18.11
C GLN A 30 -12.23 -2.39 -17.68
N SER A 31 -11.37 -3.35 -18.01
CA SER A 31 -11.55 -4.75 -17.63
C SER A 31 -11.25 -4.95 -16.14
N ILE A 32 -12.25 -4.73 -15.30
CA ILE A 32 -12.24 -5.22 -13.91
C ILE A 32 -12.27 -6.74 -13.98
N SER A 33 -11.25 -7.41 -13.45
CA SER A 33 -11.29 -8.86 -13.36
C SER A 33 -12.16 -9.26 -12.18
N THR A 34 -13.43 -9.53 -12.47
CA THR A 34 -14.39 -10.05 -11.49
C THR A 34 -14.16 -11.52 -11.15
N SER A 35 -13.12 -12.13 -11.73
CA SER A 35 -12.78 -13.54 -11.60
C SER A 35 -11.33 -13.79 -11.19
N THR A 36 -10.52 -12.75 -10.91
CA THR A 36 -9.15 -12.95 -10.42
C THR A 36 -9.20 -13.77 -9.14
N PRO A 37 -8.57 -14.96 -9.11
CA PRO A 37 -8.51 -15.75 -7.90
C PRO A 37 -7.82 -14.96 -6.80
N VAL A 38 -8.44 -14.94 -5.64
CA VAL A 38 -7.95 -14.33 -4.41
C VAL A 38 -8.22 -15.29 -3.24
N PRO A 39 -7.55 -15.18 -2.08
CA PRO A 39 -7.79 -16.07 -0.93
C PRO A 39 -9.23 -15.97 -0.39
N PRO A 40 -9.57 -16.37 0.84
CA PRO A 40 -10.65 -15.72 1.62
C PRO A 40 -10.06 -14.66 2.57
N LEU A 41 -10.61 -13.43 2.64
CA LEU A 41 -10.04 -12.32 3.44
C LEU A 41 -10.96 -11.98 4.62
N GLN A 42 -10.35 -11.71 5.77
CA GLN A 42 -11.03 -11.16 6.93
C GLN A 42 -10.15 -10.15 7.67
N TRP A 43 -10.73 -9.01 8.08
CA TRP A 43 -10.12 -8.11 9.06
C TRP A 43 -10.39 -8.60 10.48
N ILE A 44 -9.37 -8.52 11.34
CA ILE A 44 -9.41 -8.83 12.77
C ILE A 44 -8.74 -7.66 13.51
N ASN A 45 -9.43 -7.09 14.49
CA ASN A 45 -8.90 -6.02 15.32
C ASN A 45 -8.08 -6.62 16.46
N LEU A 46 -6.76 -6.43 16.44
CA LEU A 46 -5.88 -6.92 17.50
C LEU A 46 -5.79 -5.94 18.66
N THR A 47 -6.04 -4.65 18.43
CA THR A 47 -5.86 -3.56 19.42
C THR A 47 -6.46 -3.88 20.79
N PRO A 48 -7.72 -4.38 20.91
CA PRO A 48 -8.32 -4.65 22.22
C PRO A 48 -7.66 -5.79 23.01
N GLN A 49 -6.80 -6.60 22.36
CA GLN A 49 -6.13 -7.75 22.98
C GLN A 49 -4.67 -7.44 23.36
N LEU A 50 -4.16 -6.27 22.96
CA LEU A 50 -2.78 -5.88 23.22
C LEU A 50 -2.63 -5.42 24.67
N GLN A 51 -1.48 -5.75 25.24
CA GLN A 51 -1.09 -5.39 26.60
C GLN A 51 0.26 -4.66 26.60
N GLY A 52 0.65 -4.11 27.75
CA GLY A 52 1.90 -3.36 27.88
C GLY A 52 1.81 -1.95 27.31
N SER A 53 2.97 -1.29 27.19
CA SER A 53 3.08 0.10 26.74
C SER A 53 3.13 0.18 25.22
N SER A 54 1.95 0.32 24.61
CA SER A 54 1.81 0.54 23.15
C SER A 54 2.59 1.77 22.68
N PRO A 55 3.10 1.79 21.43
CA PRO A 55 3.63 3.00 20.83
C PRO A 55 2.60 4.14 20.86
N PRO A 56 3.06 5.41 20.84
CA PRO A 56 2.16 6.53 20.60
C PRO A 56 1.52 6.41 19.19
N PRO A 57 0.46 7.19 18.90
CA PRO A 57 -0.07 7.32 17.55
C PRO A 57 0.97 7.87 16.57
N LEU A 58 1.23 7.11 15.51
CA LEU A 58 2.30 7.36 14.55
C LEU A 58 1.84 7.05 13.13
N LYS A 59 2.38 7.75 12.14
CA LYS A 59 2.31 7.36 10.72
C LYS A 59 3.71 7.21 10.14
N ASP A 60 3.81 6.55 9.00
CA ASP A 60 5.03 6.33 8.23
C ASP A 60 6.14 5.67 9.06
N VAL A 61 5.76 4.75 9.95
CA VAL A 61 6.71 3.95 10.73
C VAL A 61 7.39 2.91 9.84
N SER A 62 8.57 2.45 10.24
CA SER A 62 9.14 1.22 9.73
C SER A 62 8.59 0.03 10.52
N ILE A 63 8.14 -1.02 9.83
CA ILE A 63 7.57 -2.23 10.43
C ILE A 63 8.35 -3.46 9.97
N GLY A 64 8.63 -4.38 10.88
CA GLY A 64 9.32 -5.63 10.58
C GLY A 64 8.97 -6.71 11.59
N TYR A 65 9.27 -7.97 11.27
CA TYR A 65 8.94 -9.10 12.14
C TYR A 65 10.01 -10.18 12.05
N ASP A 66 10.37 -10.71 13.21
CA ASP A 66 11.18 -11.92 13.33
C ASP A 66 10.35 -13.09 13.85
N ASP A 67 10.27 -14.16 13.07
CA ASP A 67 9.52 -15.37 13.44
C ASP A 67 10.19 -16.19 14.54
N THR A 68 11.50 -16.02 14.75
CA THR A 68 12.23 -16.77 15.79
C THR A 68 11.87 -16.25 17.17
N SER A 69 12.02 -14.94 17.39
CA SER A 69 11.66 -14.28 18.65
C SER A 69 10.16 -13.97 18.76
N ARG A 70 9.43 -14.06 17.64
CA ARG A 70 8.01 -13.69 17.51
C ARG A 70 7.75 -12.21 17.79
N ASN A 71 8.77 -11.36 17.62
CA ASN A 71 8.66 -9.93 17.86
C ASN A 71 8.36 -9.20 16.55
N LEU A 72 7.24 -8.49 16.54
CA LEU A 72 6.99 -7.39 15.61
C LEU A 72 7.76 -6.16 16.12
N LEU A 73 8.47 -5.48 15.23
CA LEU A 73 9.15 -4.22 15.50
C LEU A 73 8.41 -3.08 14.81
N ILE A 74 8.22 -1.98 15.55
CA ILE A 74 7.81 -0.68 15.05
C ILE A 74 8.94 0.30 15.37
N PHE A 75 9.45 1.00 14.36
CA PHE A 75 10.50 1.99 14.52
C PHE A 75 10.16 3.33 13.87
N GLY A 76 10.46 4.40 14.59
CA GLY A 76 10.37 5.78 14.12
C GLY A 76 8.96 6.20 13.77
N GLY A 77 8.78 6.85 12.62
CA GLY A 77 7.53 7.44 12.17
C GLY A 77 7.41 8.92 12.51
N GLU A 78 6.29 9.50 12.12
CA GLU A 78 5.93 10.89 12.39
C GLU A 78 4.85 10.93 13.47
N SER A 79 4.99 11.81 14.44
CA SER A 79 3.98 12.02 15.50
C SER A 79 2.86 12.96 15.03
N GLN A 80 1.80 13.06 15.83
CA GLN A 80 0.68 13.98 15.61
C GLN A 80 1.09 15.45 15.36
N THR A 81 2.24 15.88 15.90
CA THR A 81 2.78 17.24 15.72
C THR A 81 3.66 17.39 14.48
N GLY A 82 3.78 16.35 13.64
CA GLY A 82 4.59 16.35 12.43
C GLY A 82 6.09 16.15 12.68
N VAL A 83 6.47 15.65 13.86
CA VAL A 83 7.86 15.48 14.27
C VAL A 83 8.31 14.03 14.05
N PRO A 84 9.40 13.78 13.31
CA PRO A 84 10.00 12.44 13.21
C PRO A 84 10.39 11.89 14.59
N GLN A 85 10.20 10.59 14.80
CA GLN A 85 10.49 9.89 16.06
C GLN A 85 11.61 8.87 15.86
N ASP A 86 12.27 8.47 16.94
CA ASP A 86 13.33 7.44 17.01
C ASP A 86 12.97 6.25 17.91
N GLY A 87 11.73 6.21 18.40
CA GLY A 87 11.25 5.14 19.27
C GLY A 87 11.30 3.78 18.58
N THR A 88 11.82 2.78 19.29
CA THR A 88 11.76 1.36 18.90
C THR A 88 10.83 0.64 19.85
N HIS A 89 9.83 -0.05 19.30
CA HIS A 89 8.82 -0.78 20.08
C HIS A 89 8.71 -2.22 19.59
N LEU A 90 8.64 -3.16 20.53
CA LEU A 90 8.51 -4.58 20.23
C LEU A 90 7.16 -5.09 20.71
N LEU A 91 6.43 -5.79 19.85
CA LEU A 91 5.22 -6.54 20.23
C LEU A 91 5.51 -8.03 20.07
N ASN A 92 5.47 -8.76 21.18
CA ASN A 92 5.56 -10.22 21.10
C ASN A 92 4.21 -10.79 20.65
N LEU A 93 4.16 -11.44 19.49
CA LEU A 93 2.92 -11.96 18.90
C LEU A 93 2.41 -13.26 19.53
N ASN A 94 3.16 -13.89 20.44
CA ASN A 94 2.63 -14.98 21.27
C ASN A 94 1.86 -14.44 22.47
N THR A 95 2.41 -13.44 23.17
CA THR A 95 1.80 -12.90 24.40
C THR A 95 0.92 -11.68 24.15
N LEU A 96 0.98 -11.10 22.94
CA LEU A 96 0.34 -9.84 22.56
C LEU A 96 0.71 -8.70 23.51
N THR A 97 1.97 -8.64 23.94
CA THR A 97 2.47 -7.65 24.89
C THR A 97 3.54 -6.78 24.26
N TRP A 98 3.33 -5.47 24.34
CA TRP A 98 4.33 -4.46 23.98
C TRP A 98 5.43 -4.36 25.03
N ALA A 99 6.66 -4.20 24.56
CA ALA A 99 7.85 -3.97 25.37
C ALA A 99 8.80 -3.00 24.65
N THR A 100 9.67 -2.38 25.44
CA THR A 100 10.83 -1.66 24.93
C THR A 100 12.00 -2.62 24.73
N PRO A 101 12.87 -2.41 23.72
CA PRO A 101 14.12 -3.14 23.60
C PRO A 101 14.95 -3.12 24.88
N ASN A 102 15.65 -4.22 25.15
CA ASN A 102 16.55 -4.36 26.28
C ASN A 102 17.94 -4.80 25.78
N PRO A 103 18.73 -3.88 25.19
CA PRO A 103 20.06 -4.19 24.68
C PRO A 103 21.05 -4.47 25.83
N PRO A 104 22.17 -5.19 25.55
CA PRO A 104 23.29 -5.27 26.47
C PRO A 104 23.85 -3.88 26.80
N SER A 105 24.48 -3.74 27.97
CA SER A 105 25.11 -2.47 28.36
C SER A 105 26.18 -2.02 27.36
N GLY A 106 26.14 -0.76 26.93
CA GLY A 106 27.03 -0.19 25.92
C GLY A 106 26.49 -0.28 24.47
N PHE A 107 25.26 -0.76 24.30
CA PHE A 107 24.57 -0.92 23.01
C PHE A 107 23.29 -0.06 22.91
N GLU A 108 23.21 1.03 23.66
CA GLU A 108 22.03 1.91 23.73
C GLU A 108 21.89 2.89 22.54
N GLY A 109 22.76 2.76 21.52
CA GLY A 109 22.69 3.57 20.30
C GLY A 109 21.46 3.23 19.45
N SER A 110 20.88 4.24 18.81
CA SER A 110 19.70 4.14 17.93
C SER A 110 19.90 5.04 16.71
N PRO A 111 19.22 4.78 15.57
CA PRO A 111 19.22 5.70 14.44
C PRO A 111 18.57 7.04 14.82
N ASP A 112 18.99 8.12 14.17
CA ASP A 112 18.34 9.43 14.33
C ASP A 112 16.83 9.36 14.02
N PRO A 113 16.00 10.23 14.64
CA PRO A 113 14.56 10.26 14.41
C PRO A 113 14.21 10.38 12.92
N ARG A 114 13.30 9.53 12.45
CA ARG A 114 12.94 9.45 11.03
C ARG A 114 11.55 8.90 10.77
N SER A 115 10.92 9.36 9.69
CA SER A 115 9.67 8.81 9.15
C SER A 115 9.80 8.42 7.68
N ALA A 116 8.87 7.61 7.16
CA ALA A 116 8.79 7.22 5.76
C ALA A 116 10.12 6.63 5.21
N ALA A 117 10.84 5.91 6.06
CA ALA A 117 12.03 5.18 5.69
C ALA A 117 11.65 3.86 5.01
N ILE A 118 12.51 3.37 4.13
CA ILE A 118 12.36 1.99 3.64
C ILE A 118 12.73 1.03 4.77
N GLY A 119 11.91 0.01 4.99
CA GLY A 119 12.12 -1.03 5.98
C GLY A 119 12.12 -2.43 5.37
N GLY A 120 12.75 -3.38 6.05
CA GLY A 120 12.57 -4.79 5.74
C GLY A 120 13.45 -5.74 6.53
N LEU A 121 13.07 -7.01 6.54
CA LEU A 121 13.79 -8.07 7.24
C LEU A 121 15.08 -8.41 6.50
N ASP A 122 16.10 -8.64 7.29
CA ASP A 122 17.37 -9.16 6.85
C ASP A 122 17.71 -10.49 7.53
N SER A 123 17.52 -11.57 6.77
CA SER A 123 17.74 -12.95 7.20
C SER A 123 18.82 -13.65 6.38
N ALA A 124 19.78 -12.90 5.84
CA ALA A 124 20.76 -13.40 4.88
C ALA A 124 21.70 -14.51 5.40
N ALA A 125 21.76 -14.72 6.71
CA ALA A 125 22.50 -15.83 7.30
C ALA A 125 21.89 -16.22 8.65
N SER A 126 22.19 -17.41 9.16
CA SER A 126 21.70 -17.84 10.48
C SER A 126 22.16 -16.93 11.63
N TYR A 127 23.24 -16.17 11.43
CA TYR A 127 23.77 -15.19 12.38
C TYR A 127 23.32 -13.75 12.09
N ARG A 128 22.52 -13.53 11.04
CA ARG A 128 22.07 -12.21 10.60
C ARG A 128 20.56 -12.26 10.45
N ASN A 129 19.90 -11.77 11.50
CA ASN A 129 18.45 -11.72 11.64
C ASN A 129 18.08 -10.35 12.20
N GLY A 130 17.92 -9.40 11.29
CA GLY A 130 17.78 -8.00 11.66
C GLY A 130 16.70 -7.27 10.89
N HIS A 131 16.31 -6.10 11.39
CA HIS A 131 15.43 -5.19 10.69
C HIS A 131 16.21 -4.01 10.15
N VAL A 132 16.22 -3.84 8.83
CA VAL A 132 16.97 -2.80 8.16
C VAL A 132 16.08 -1.58 7.96
N VAL A 133 16.63 -0.39 8.21
CA VAL A 133 16.00 0.90 7.95
C VAL A 133 16.93 1.73 7.07
N ILE A 134 16.39 2.25 5.97
CA ILE A 134 17.14 2.95 4.92
C ILE A 134 16.54 4.35 4.71
N GLY A 135 17.37 5.38 4.88
CA GLY A 135 16.98 6.77 4.64
C GLY A 135 15.83 7.23 5.54
N GLY A 136 14.85 7.91 4.95
CA GLY A 136 13.70 8.50 5.63
C GLY A 136 13.81 10.02 5.82
N ARG A 137 12.76 10.62 6.34
CA ARG A 137 12.66 12.06 6.62
C ARG A 137 13.11 12.30 8.05
N GLY A 138 14.30 12.85 8.22
CA GLY A 138 14.79 13.31 9.50
C GLY A 138 14.36 14.75 9.80
N SER A 139 14.72 15.23 10.98
CA SER A 139 14.40 16.60 11.45
C SER A 139 15.01 17.70 10.57
N SER A 140 16.11 17.41 9.87
CA SER A 140 16.81 18.37 9.00
C SER A 140 16.65 18.07 7.49
N GLY A 141 15.77 17.14 7.12
CA GLY A 141 15.53 16.75 5.73
C GLY A 141 15.79 15.27 5.44
N PRO A 142 16.05 14.90 4.17
CA PRO A 142 16.22 13.51 3.77
C PRO A 142 17.49 12.89 4.35
N LEU A 143 17.39 11.65 4.80
CA LEU A 143 18.52 10.85 5.29
C LEU A 143 18.98 9.84 4.22
N SER A 144 20.26 9.46 4.28
CA SER A 144 20.89 8.47 3.37
C SER A 144 21.57 7.32 4.10
N ASP A 145 21.59 7.36 5.44
CA ASP A 145 22.20 6.32 6.26
C ASP A 145 21.34 5.06 6.30
N VAL A 146 22.00 3.96 6.66
CA VAL A 146 21.37 2.64 6.82
C VAL A 146 21.70 2.11 8.20
N TRP A 147 20.70 1.52 8.83
CA TRP A 147 20.81 0.91 10.14
C TRP A 147 20.15 -0.46 10.14
N GLU A 148 20.68 -1.38 10.94
CA GLU A 148 20.10 -2.71 11.15
C GLU A 148 19.89 -2.95 12.64
N TYR A 149 18.69 -3.38 13.01
CA TYR A 149 18.34 -3.78 14.37
C TYR A 149 18.54 -5.29 14.53
N ASP A 150 19.36 -5.72 15.49
CA ASP A 150 19.53 -7.13 15.82
C ASP A 150 18.34 -7.61 16.67
N TYR A 151 17.51 -8.53 16.14
CA TYR A 151 16.37 -9.07 16.92
C TYR A 151 16.79 -9.91 18.12
N ASN A 152 17.95 -10.57 18.06
CA ASN A 152 18.43 -11.47 19.11
C ASN A 152 18.95 -10.70 20.31
N ASN A 153 19.73 -9.64 20.04
CA ASN A 153 20.39 -8.84 21.08
C ASN A 153 19.74 -7.48 21.31
N GLN A 154 18.72 -7.13 20.52
CA GLN A 154 17.87 -5.96 20.70
C GLN A 154 18.59 -4.61 20.67
N PHE A 155 19.58 -4.45 19.78
CA PHE A 155 20.31 -3.21 19.59
C PHE A 155 20.38 -2.80 18.12
N TRP A 156 20.61 -1.52 17.86
CA TRP A 156 20.85 -1.00 16.52
C TRP A 156 22.34 -0.92 16.20
N ALA A 157 22.71 -1.30 14.98
CA ALA A 157 24.01 -1.10 14.39
C ALA A 157 23.92 -0.21 13.16
N LYS A 158 24.85 0.73 13.05
CA LYS A 158 25.00 1.54 11.84
C LYS A 158 25.71 0.71 10.79
N VAL A 159 25.16 0.67 9.59
CA VAL A 159 25.79 0.01 8.44
C VAL A 159 26.79 0.95 7.79
N ASN A 160 27.96 0.44 7.43
CA ASN A 160 28.94 1.21 6.66
C ASN A 160 28.47 1.31 5.21
N VAL A 161 28.17 2.53 4.77
CA VAL A 161 27.71 2.80 3.40
C VAL A 161 28.63 3.84 2.77
N PRO A 162 29.32 3.54 1.65
CA PRO A 162 30.07 4.55 0.92
C PRO A 162 29.18 5.71 0.46
N ALA A 163 29.77 6.90 0.34
CA ALA A 163 29.07 8.05 -0.21
C ALA A 163 28.59 7.79 -1.64
N GLY A 164 27.46 8.41 -2.03
CA GLY A 164 26.87 8.29 -3.37
C GLY A 164 25.51 7.58 -3.41
N GLY A 165 25.04 7.06 -2.28
CA GLY A 165 23.67 6.58 -2.13
C GLY A 165 22.61 7.70 -2.11
N PRO A 166 21.34 7.39 -2.44
CA PRO A 166 20.27 8.37 -2.42
C PRO A 166 19.88 8.77 -0.99
N ALA A 167 19.70 10.08 -0.76
CA ALA A 167 19.08 10.61 0.46
C ALA A 167 17.60 10.94 0.16
N ARG A 168 16.65 10.19 0.73
CA ARG A 168 15.23 10.41 0.48
C ARG A 168 14.28 9.76 1.47
N TRP A 169 13.01 10.16 1.43
CA TRP A 169 11.90 9.54 2.16
C TRP A 169 10.72 9.23 1.25
N GLY A 170 9.80 8.39 1.72
CA GLY A 170 8.54 8.08 1.04
C GLY A 170 8.72 7.44 -0.34
N ALA A 171 9.86 6.78 -0.57
CA ALA A 171 10.09 6.00 -1.77
C ALA A 171 9.27 4.70 -1.72
N ALA A 172 8.93 4.16 -2.90
CA ALA A 172 8.44 2.79 -2.98
C ALA A 172 9.65 1.85 -2.90
N GLY A 173 9.59 0.81 -2.08
CA GLY A 173 10.75 -0.07 -1.93
C GLY A 173 10.61 -1.06 -0.79
N GLY A 174 11.75 -1.65 -0.42
CA GLY A 174 11.85 -2.70 0.59
C GLY A 174 12.53 -3.94 0.04
N ILE A 175 12.07 -5.09 0.50
CA ILE A 175 12.57 -6.41 0.17
C ILE A 175 11.42 -7.40 0.08
N ASP A 176 11.60 -8.47 -0.68
CA ASP A 176 10.70 -9.62 -0.69
C ASP A 176 11.31 -10.80 0.11
N LEU A 177 10.60 -11.25 1.14
CA LEU A 177 11.01 -12.37 2.02
C LEU A 177 11.07 -13.72 1.29
N ARG A 178 10.46 -13.83 0.11
CA ARG A 178 10.46 -15.04 -0.72
C ARG A 178 11.74 -15.19 -1.52
N VAL A 179 12.51 -14.11 -1.68
CA VAL A 179 13.80 -14.14 -2.36
C VAL A 179 14.86 -14.56 -1.35
N GLY A 180 15.46 -15.73 -1.58
CA GLY A 180 16.63 -16.14 -0.81
C GLY A 180 17.80 -15.19 -1.04
N PHE A 181 18.65 -15.05 -0.04
CA PHE A 181 19.90 -14.32 -0.13
C PHE A 181 20.87 -14.96 -1.14
N ASN A 182 21.77 -14.17 -1.71
CA ASN A 182 22.76 -14.70 -2.64
C ASN A 182 23.83 -15.48 -1.86
N THR A 183 23.95 -16.77 -2.13
CA THR A 183 24.98 -17.67 -1.56
C THR A 183 26.19 -17.85 -2.46
N SER A 184 26.21 -17.21 -3.63
CA SER A 184 27.31 -17.29 -4.60
C SER A 184 28.54 -16.49 -4.16
N THR A 185 28.40 -15.66 -3.11
CA THR A 185 29.49 -14.93 -2.47
C THR A 185 29.87 -15.59 -1.14
N PRO A 186 31.15 -15.55 -0.73
CA PRO A 186 31.58 -16.12 0.56
C PRO A 186 30.87 -15.53 1.78
N ILE A 187 30.34 -14.31 1.64
CA ILE A 187 29.51 -13.64 2.64
C ILE A 187 28.14 -13.42 1.99
N PRO A 188 27.07 -14.05 2.50
CA PRO A 188 25.73 -13.85 1.99
C PRO A 188 25.34 -12.37 1.91
N ASN A 189 24.66 -12.00 0.83
CA ASN A 189 24.13 -10.65 0.68
C ASN A 189 22.60 -10.64 0.63
N ASN A 190 22.05 -9.54 1.11
CA ASN A 190 20.64 -9.25 0.96
C ASN A 190 20.47 -8.01 0.08
N THR A 191 19.37 -7.96 -0.67
CA THR A 191 19.14 -6.87 -1.62
C THR A 191 17.85 -6.16 -1.32
N PHE A 192 17.95 -4.84 -1.12
CA PHE A 192 16.81 -3.95 -1.01
C PHE A 192 16.66 -3.15 -2.29
N PHE A 193 15.43 -2.85 -2.67
CA PHE A 193 15.11 -2.04 -3.83
C PHE A 193 14.41 -0.76 -3.42
N LEU A 194 14.63 0.30 -4.17
CA LEU A 194 14.05 1.62 -3.96
C LEU A 194 13.71 2.25 -5.31
N ALA A 195 12.58 2.98 -5.37
CA ALA A 195 12.17 3.76 -6.52
C ALA A 195 11.48 5.08 -6.12
N GLY A 196 11.88 6.18 -6.77
CA GLY A 196 11.33 7.52 -6.52
C GLY A 196 11.50 7.98 -5.08
N GLY A 197 10.49 8.64 -4.50
CA GLY A 197 10.54 9.27 -3.17
C GLY A 197 10.76 10.78 -3.26
N VAL A 198 11.17 11.39 -2.15
CA VAL A 198 11.40 12.84 -2.07
C VAL A 198 12.78 13.13 -1.50
N ASP A 199 13.54 13.99 -2.17
CA ASP A 199 14.86 14.45 -1.73
C ASP A 199 14.84 15.96 -1.39
N SER A 200 16.03 16.57 -1.24
CA SER A 200 16.16 17.99 -0.90
C SER A 200 15.69 18.93 -2.02
N SER A 201 15.61 18.44 -3.26
CA SER A 201 15.17 19.17 -4.44
C SER A 201 13.69 18.96 -4.75
N GLY A 202 13.07 17.93 -4.18
CA GLY A 202 11.63 17.69 -4.27
C GLY A 202 11.29 16.24 -4.62
N PRO A 203 10.12 16.00 -5.22
CA PRO A 203 9.71 14.66 -5.64
C PRO A 203 10.65 14.13 -6.74
N VAL A 204 11.05 12.87 -6.62
CA VAL A 204 11.93 12.18 -7.55
C VAL A 204 11.11 11.27 -8.46
N ALA A 205 11.52 11.15 -9.72
CA ALA A 205 10.91 10.26 -10.71
C ALA A 205 10.81 8.82 -10.17
N ILE A 206 9.64 8.18 -10.31
CA ILE A 206 9.47 6.76 -9.96
C ILE A 206 10.40 5.86 -10.79
N SER A 207 10.84 6.30 -11.97
CA SER A 207 11.84 5.61 -12.79
C SER A 207 13.29 5.75 -12.28
N ASP A 208 13.55 6.58 -11.28
CA ASP A 208 14.85 6.60 -10.59
C ASP A 208 14.87 5.46 -9.57
N THR A 209 15.50 4.35 -9.95
CA THR A 209 15.53 3.14 -9.13
C THR A 209 16.94 2.75 -8.73
N TRP A 210 17.04 2.13 -7.57
CA TRP A 210 18.29 1.79 -6.90
C TRP A 210 18.16 0.42 -6.26
N LYS A 211 19.27 -0.31 -6.20
CA LYS A 211 19.43 -1.45 -5.30
C LYS A 211 20.50 -1.18 -4.26
N LEU A 212 20.26 -1.64 -3.04
CA LEU A 212 21.23 -1.68 -1.96
C LEU A 212 21.60 -3.14 -1.69
N GLU A 213 22.87 -3.46 -1.83
CA GLU A 213 23.41 -4.78 -1.50
C GLU A 213 24.04 -4.71 -0.11
N LEU A 214 23.43 -5.41 0.86
CA LEU A 214 23.86 -5.45 2.26
C LEU A 214 24.56 -6.77 2.57
N THR A 215 25.76 -6.70 3.12
CA THR A 215 26.62 -7.84 3.45
C THR A 215 27.21 -7.70 4.85
N GLY A 216 27.97 -8.71 5.27
CA GLY A 216 28.67 -8.72 6.55
C GLY A 216 27.98 -9.56 7.62
N THR A 217 28.28 -9.26 8.87
CA THR A 217 27.82 -10.00 10.05
C THR A 217 27.41 -9.04 11.14
N LEU A 218 26.25 -9.29 11.77
CA LEU A 218 25.79 -8.57 12.94
C LEU A 218 25.80 -9.49 14.15
N SER A 219 26.53 -9.12 15.18
CA SER A 219 26.45 -9.73 16.51
C SER A 219 26.96 -8.75 17.56
N SER A 220 26.73 -9.03 18.84
CA SER A 220 27.25 -8.23 19.94
C SER A 220 28.77 -8.04 19.89
N ASN A 221 29.53 -9.00 19.35
CA ASN A 221 30.99 -8.90 19.21
C ASN A 221 31.45 -8.23 17.90
N LEU A 222 30.57 -8.12 16.90
CA LEU A 222 30.89 -7.62 15.55
C LEU A 222 29.93 -6.50 15.13
N ARG A 223 29.75 -5.49 15.98
CA ARG A 223 28.77 -4.40 15.81
C ARG A 223 28.98 -3.47 14.60
N ASN A 224 30.20 -3.46 14.03
CA ASN A 224 30.58 -2.56 12.93
C ASN A 224 30.97 -3.34 11.67
N ALA A 225 30.57 -4.61 11.56
CA ALA A 225 30.94 -5.50 10.47
C ALA A 225 29.81 -5.67 9.43
N LEU A 226 28.95 -4.66 9.32
CA LEU A 226 27.93 -4.56 8.29
C LEU A 226 28.34 -3.52 7.27
N ASP A 227 28.30 -3.91 6.01
CA ASP A 227 28.63 -3.04 4.88
C ASP A 227 27.51 -3.10 3.86
N ALA A 228 27.21 -1.97 3.21
CA ALA A 228 26.29 -1.96 2.10
C ALA A 228 26.76 -1.06 0.95
N THR A 229 26.38 -1.42 -0.27
CA THR A 229 26.72 -0.67 -1.48
C THR A 229 25.48 -0.36 -2.29
N TRP A 230 25.36 0.90 -2.70
CA TRP A 230 24.31 1.36 -3.60
C TRP A 230 24.72 1.18 -5.05
N VAL A 231 23.76 0.73 -5.86
CA VAL A 231 23.89 0.70 -7.32
C VAL A 231 22.61 1.28 -7.93
N GLN A 232 22.74 2.38 -8.66
CA GLN A 232 21.63 2.91 -9.46
C GLN A 232 21.30 1.92 -10.58
N GLN A 233 20.01 1.69 -10.81
CA GLN A 233 19.47 0.79 -11.82
C GLN A 233 18.40 1.56 -12.62
N PRO A 234 18.79 2.46 -13.53
CA PRO A 234 17.81 3.18 -14.32
C PRO A 234 16.96 2.20 -15.13
N ILE A 235 15.67 2.49 -15.25
CA ILE A 235 14.78 1.79 -16.18
C ILE A 235 14.60 2.64 -17.44
N ASP A 236 14.37 2.00 -18.58
CA ASP A 236 14.34 2.66 -19.89
C ASP A 236 13.16 3.62 -20.05
N THR A 237 12.08 3.42 -19.29
CA THR A 237 10.87 4.24 -19.33
C THR A 237 10.99 5.45 -18.40
N SER A 238 10.83 6.66 -18.94
CA SER A 238 10.64 7.85 -18.12
C SER A 238 9.27 7.84 -17.45
N LEU A 239 9.24 7.88 -16.12
CA LEU A 239 8.02 7.90 -15.30
C LEU A 239 7.98 9.16 -14.44
N PRO A 240 6.77 9.63 -14.04
CA PRO A 240 6.63 10.89 -13.34
C PRO A 240 7.29 10.86 -11.95
N ALA A 241 7.63 12.06 -11.47
CA ALA A 241 7.98 12.29 -10.08
C ALA A 241 6.73 12.25 -9.19
N MET A 242 6.79 11.46 -8.12
CA MET A 242 5.63 11.19 -7.26
C MET A 242 6.00 11.28 -5.78
N SER A 243 5.06 11.71 -4.95
CA SER A 243 5.16 11.71 -3.49
C SER A 243 3.92 11.05 -2.87
N GLY A 244 4.06 10.50 -1.66
CA GLY A 244 2.92 9.88 -0.96
C GLY A 244 2.42 8.60 -1.63
N VAL A 245 3.29 7.91 -2.38
CA VAL A 245 3.00 6.59 -2.94
C VAL A 245 3.05 5.55 -1.83
N GLY A 246 2.22 4.51 -1.94
CA GLY A 246 2.46 3.26 -1.24
C GLY A 246 3.36 2.37 -2.09
N GLY A 247 4.14 1.48 -1.46
CA GLY A 247 4.97 0.56 -2.23
C GLY A 247 5.34 -0.71 -1.50
N ALA A 248 5.70 -1.70 -2.29
CA ALA A 248 6.18 -3.00 -1.85
C ALA A 248 7.17 -3.57 -2.88
N VAL A 249 7.87 -4.64 -2.52
CA VAL A 249 8.73 -5.38 -3.44
C VAL A 249 8.21 -6.80 -3.59
N ILE A 250 8.10 -7.27 -4.83
CA ILE A 250 7.90 -8.68 -5.15
C ILE A 250 9.04 -9.13 -6.06
N SER A 251 9.75 -10.15 -5.61
CA SER A 251 11.01 -10.62 -6.18
C SER A 251 12.02 -9.47 -6.32
N GLN A 252 12.23 -8.99 -7.54
CA GLN A 252 13.10 -7.85 -7.85
C GLN A 252 12.31 -6.76 -8.58
N GLN A 253 11.00 -6.68 -8.31
CA GLN A 253 10.11 -5.69 -8.87
C GLN A 253 9.66 -4.75 -7.76
N VAL A 254 9.76 -3.44 -8.01
CA VAL A 254 9.19 -2.42 -7.12
C VAL A 254 7.81 -2.06 -7.62
N ILE A 255 6.83 -2.09 -6.72
CA ILE A 255 5.45 -1.69 -6.98
C ILE A 255 5.23 -0.35 -6.29
N ALA A 256 4.73 0.63 -7.04
CA ALA A 256 4.32 1.92 -6.52
C ALA A 256 2.86 2.18 -6.87
N VAL A 257 2.05 2.59 -5.89
CA VAL A 257 0.60 2.80 -6.06
C VAL A 257 0.18 4.14 -5.48
N GLY A 258 -0.59 4.90 -6.25
CA GLY A 258 -1.23 6.13 -5.83
C GLY A 258 -0.27 7.33 -5.77
N GLY A 259 -0.41 8.13 -4.72
CA GLY A 259 0.37 9.35 -4.47
C GLY A 259 -0.10 10.56 -5.26
N CYS A 260 0.74 11.59 -5.26
CA CYS A 260 0.55 12.85 -5.97
C CYS A 260 1.73 13.13 -6.90
N THR A 261 1.44 13.66 -8.08
CA THR A 261 2.46 13.97 -9.10
C THR A 261 3.10 15.34 -8.85
N GLN A 262 4.44 15.39 -8.90
CA GLN A 262 5.25 16.62 -8.90
C GLN A 262 4.99 17.62 -7.75
N THR A 263 4.57 17.13 -6.57
CA THR A 263 4.37 17.96 -5.38
C THR A 263 4.84 17.27 -4.11
N THR A 264 5.34 18.04 -3.14
CA THR A 264 5.58 17.59 -1.75
C THR A 264 4.41 17.89 -0.82
N ASN A 265 3.46 18.73 -1.26
CA ASN A 265 2.22 19.04 -0.54
C ASN A 265 1.18 17.93 -0.80
N VAL A 266 1.44 16.75 -0.26
CA VAL A 266 0.59 15.57 -0.42
C VAL A 266 -0.72 15.77 0.36
N SER A 267 -1.84 15.55 -0.31
CA SER A 267 -3.17 15.52 0.33
C SER A 267 -4.13 14.67 -0.51
N ALA A 268 -5.26 14.31 0.10
CA ALA A 268 -6.35 13.61 -0.56
C ALA A 268 -6.81 14.24 -1.89
N SER A 269 -6.66 15.55 -2.05
CA SER A 269 -7.12 16.29 -3.26
C SER A 269 -6.26 16.06 -4.50
N CYS A 270 -5.00 15.65 -4.34
CA CYS A 270 -4.07 15.36 -5.44
C CYS A 270 -3.89 13.86 -5.71
N ALA A 271 -4.57 13.01 -4.95
CA ALA A 271 -4.48 11.56 -5.04
C ALA A 271 -4.69 11.07 -6.48
N GLN A 272 -3.82 10.18 -6.93
CA GLN A 272 -3.86 9.56 -8.27
C GLN A 272 -4.28 8.09 -8.18
N GLN A 273 -4.86 7.55 -9.26
CA GLN A 273 -5.13 6.12 -9.42
C GLN A 273 -3.93 5.35 -9.99
N SER A 274 -2.87 6.05 -10.38
CA SER A 274 -1.73 5.49 -11.09
C SER A 274 -1.04 4.40 -10.27
N SER A 275 -0.59 3.35 -10.96
CA SER A 275 0.26 2.32 -10.39
C SER A 275 1.38 1.98 -11.36
N TYR A 276 2.52 1.56 -10.82
CA TYR A 276 3.71 1.24 -11.58
C TYR A 276 4.31 -0.05 -11.05
N VAL A 277 4.66 -0.96 -11.95
CA VAL A 277 5.45 -2.16 -11.63
C VAL A 277 6.77 -2.04 -12.37
N LEU A 278 7.85 -1.86 -11.61
CA LEU A 278 9.19 -1.60 -12.13
C LEU A 278 10.00 -2.90 -12.01
N ASN A 279 10.34 -3.51 -13.14
CA ASN A 279 11.19 -4.68 -13.17
C ASN A 279 12.66 -4.24 -13.25
N ILE A 280 13.33 -4.21 -12.09
CA ILE A 280 14.65 -3.64 -11.96
C ILE A 280 15.70 -4.40 -12.81
N PRO A 281 15.79 -5.75 -12.76
CA PRO A 281 16.79 -6.47 -13.55
C PRO A 281 16.57 -6.38 -15.07
N LYS A 282 15.32 -6.19 -15.51
CA LYS A 282 15.00 -6.08 -16.94
C LYS A 282 15.06 -4.64 -17.47
N GLY A 283 15.24 -3.64 -16.61
CA GLY A 283 15.21 -2.24 -17.01
C GLY A 283 13.85 -1.78 -17.56
N SER A 284 12.76 -2.50 -17.25
CA SER A 284 11.45 -2.29 -17.88
C SER A 284 10.37 -1.96 -16.85
N SER A 285 9.31 -1.28 -17.26
CA SER A 285 8.13 -1.07 -16.41
C SER A 285 6.83 -1.41 -17.14
N ILE A 286 5.80 -1.68 -16.36
CA ILE A 286 4.41 -1.60 -16.81
C ILE A 286 3.64 -0.61 -15.95
N THR A 287 2.62 -0.01 -16.54
CA THR A 287 1.63 0.84 -15.85
C THR A 287 0.29 0.11 -15.93
N PRO A 288 -0.08 -0.68 -14.90
CA PRO A 288 -1.37 -1.36 -14.88
C PRO A 288 -2.53 -0.38 -15.10
N ALA A 289 -3.58 -0.86 -15.75
CA ALA A 289 -4.78 -0.06 -15.96
C ALA A 289 -5.36 0.41 -14.62
N THR A 290 -5.93 1.62 -14.59
CA THR A 290 -6.55 2.14 -13.37
C THR A 290 -7.88 1.43 -13.11
N CYS A 291 -8.19 1.15 -11.84
CA CYS A 291 -9.42 0.48 -11.44
C CYS A 291 -9.77 0.73 -9.96
N ILE A 292 -8.79 1.12 -9.16
CA ILE A 292 -8.94 1.43 -7.73
C ILE A 292 -9.22 2.92 -7.52
N ALA A 293 -9.76 3.29 -6.35
CA ALA A 293 -9.89 4.70 -5.99
C ALA A 293 -8.51 5.34 -5.98
N PRO A 294 -8.38 6.63 -6.36
CA PRO A 294 -7.11 7.31 -6.14
C PRO A 294 -6.77 7.25 -4.66
N ARG A 295 -5.48 7.16 -4.30
CA ARG A 295 -5.07 7.06 -2.88
C ARG A 295 -3.77 7.83 -2.67
N VAL A 296 -3.67 8.57 -1.57
CA VAL A 296 -2.39 9.01 -0.98
C VAL A 296 -2.06 8.18 0.25
N GLY A 297 -0.77 7.87 0.40
CA GLY A 297 -0.23 7.03 1.47
C GLY A 297 -0.96 5.70 1.68
N PRO A 298 -1.37 4.95 0.64
CA PRO A 298 -1.92 3.62 0.86
C PRO A 298 -0.83 2.69 1.40
N ALA A 299 -1.24 1.70 2.21
CA ALA A 299 -0.33 0.62 2.59
C ALA A 299 -0.38 -0.46 1.51
N VAL A 300 0.79 -0.91 1.06
CA VAL A 300 0.93 -1.95 0.02
C VAL A 300 1.76 -3.08 0.59
N ALA A 301 1.27 -4.30 0.48
CA ALA A 301 1.96 -5.48 1.01
C ALA A 301 1.83 -6.68 0.07
N PRO A 302 2.87 -7.52 -0.08
CA PRO A 302 2.77 -8.74 -0.88
C PRO A 302 1.69 -9.69 -0.37
N ASN A 303 0.98 -10.35 -1.29
CA ASN A 303 0.15 -11.49 -0.92
C ASN A 303 1.07 -12.70 -0.64
N GLU A 304 1.28 -12.98 0.64
CA GLU A 304 2.10 -14.10 1.11
C GLU A 304 1.33 -15.43 1.23
N ASN A 305 0.06 -15.46 0.83
CA ASN A 305 -0.72 -16.69 0.84
C ASN A 305 -0.21 -17.68 -0.22
N ARG A 306 0.04 -18.92 0.19
CA ARG A 306 0.63 -19.95 -0.68
C ARG A 306 -0.37 -20.99 -1.20
N ALA A 307 -1.67 -20.78 -1.00
CA ALA A 307 -2.69 -21.74 -1.42
C ALA A 307 -2.77 -21.90 -2.95
N LEU A 308 -2.47 -20.85 -3.71
CA LEU A 308 -2.32 -20.89 -5.16
C LEU A 308 -1.02 -20.20 -5.58
N SER A 309 -0.39 -20.73 -6.63
CA SER A 309 0.89 -20.21 -7.14
C SER A 309 0.79 -18.77 -7.67
N ASN A 310 -0.36 -18.37 -8.21
CA ASN A 310 -0.55 -17.02 -8.74
C ASN A 310 -0.71 -15.95 -7.66
N PHE A 311 -0.96 -16.33 -6.40
CA PHE A 311 -0.96 -15.35 -5.30
C PHE A 311 0.41 -14.72 -5.08
N GLY A 312 1.49 -15.42 -5.44
CA GLY A 312 2.86 -14.89 -5.34
C GLY A 312 3.11 -13.65 -6.22
N SER A 313 2.31 -13.40 -7.25
CA SER A 313 2.39 -12.18 -8.08
C SER A 313 1.40 -11.09 -7.67
N GLN A 314 0.71 -11.25 -6.54
CA GLN A 314 -0.28 -10.30 -6.09
C GLN A 314 0.26 -9.40 -4.97
N VAL A 315 -0.18 -8.15 -4.97
CA VAL A 315 -0.07 -7.26 -3.80
C VAL A 315 -1.47 -6.89 -3.32
N PHE A 316 -1.60 -6.74 -2.01
CA PHE A 316 -2.73 -6.10 -1.36
C PHE A 316 -2.45 -4.61 -1.22
N VAL A 317 -3.42 -3.79 -1.59
CA VAL A 317 -3.42 -2.34 -1.42
C VAL A 317 -4.59 -2.02 -0.52
N VAL A 318 -4.29 -1.44 0.63
CA VAL A 318 -5.26 -1.16 1.70
C VAL A 318 -5.09 0.27 2.19
N LEU A 319 -6.18 0.85 2.71
CA LEU A 319 -6.19 2.19 3.30
C LEU A 319 -5.69 3.27 2.32
N GLY A 320 -5.12 4.36 2.82
CA GLY A 320 -4.88 5.58 2.07
C GLY A 320 -6.09 6.52 2.10
N LEU A 321 -5.89 7.74 1.62
CA LEU A 321 -6.92 8.79 1.59
C LEU A 321 -7.16 9.30 0.18
N PHE A 322 -8.39 9.79 -0.05
CA PHE A 322 -8.79 10.44 -1.28
C PHE A 322 -9.90 11.44 -1.03
N ASP A 323 -10.08 12.35 -1.97
CA ASP A 323 -11.11 13.37 -1.90
C ASP A 323 -12.49 12.78 -2.21
N SER A 324 -13.23 12.44 -1.16
CA SER A 324 -14.58 11.87 -1.27
C SER A 324 -15.63 12.85 -1.80
N SER A 325 -15.29 14.13 -1.97
CA SER A 325 -16.16 15.08 -2.68
C SER A 325 -16.06 14.96 -4.20
N LYS A 326 -15.00 14.33 -4.71
CA LYS A 326 -14.73 14.13 -6.15
C LYS A 326 -14.87 12.69 -6.58
N TRP A 327 -14.64 11.75 -5.67
CA TRP A 327 -14.61 10.32 -5.98
C TRP A 327 -15.58 9.57 -5.10
N ASN A 328 -16.32 8.66 -5.70
CA ASN A 328 -17.17 7.72 -5.00
C ASN A 328 -16.61 6.31 -5.12
N ASP A 329 -16.11 5.76 -4.00
CA ASP A 329 -15.61 4.39 -3.91
C ASP A 329 -16.70 3.36 -3.54
N ASN A 330 -17.96 3.82 -3.47
CA ASN A 330 -19.15 3.09 -3.01
C ASN A 330 -19.07 2.62 -1.54
N GLY A 331 -18.35 3.39 -0.73
CA GLY A 331 -18.14 3.09 0.68
C GLY A 331 -17.17 1.93 0.91
N GLY A 332 -16.32 1.63 -0.08
CA GLY A 332 -15.37 0.53 -0.03
C GLY A 332 -14.37 0.71 1.11
N LEU A 333 -13.77 1.89 1.21
CA LEU A 333 -12.75 2.20 2.20
C LEU A 333 -13.30 2.10 3.63
N GLN A 334 -14.55 2.53 3.86
CA GLN A 334 -15.22 2.41 5.17
C GLN A 334 -15.58 0.95 5.51
N LYS A 335 -15.56 0.05 4.53
CA LYS A 335 -15.80 -1.39 4.69
C LYS A 335 -14.51 -2.21 4.57
N GLY A 336 -13.36 -1.56 4.81
CA GLY A 336 -12.06 -2.22 4.82
C GLY A 336 -11.67 -2.83 3.47
N GLU A 337 -12.04 -2.20 2.35
CA GLU A 337 -11.67 -2.66 1.02
C GLU A 337 -10.18 -3.04 0.91
N VAL A 338 -9.95 -4.14 0.20
CA VAL A 338 -8.62 -4.61 -0.20
C VAL A 338 -8.59 -4.70 -1.71
N ASP A 339 -7.81 -3.81 -2.32
CA ASP A 339 -7.55 -3.89 -3.74
C ASP A 339 -6.40 -4.86 -4.00
N VAL A 340 -6.55 -5.74 -4.99
CA VAL A 340 -5.57 -6.76 -5.35
C VAL A 340 -5.07 -6.50 -6.75
N LEU A 341 -3.77 -6.19 -6.89
CA LEU A 341 -3.10 -6.09 -8.18
C LEU A 341 -2.34 -7.38 -8.44
N ASP A 342 -2.67 -8.06 -9.55
CA ASP A 342 -1.80 -9.10 -10.12
C ASP A 342 -0.83 -8.45 -11.12
N MET A 343 0.46 -8.46 -10.78
CA MET A 343 1.49 -7.77 -11.57
C MET A 343 1.86 -8.48 -12.87
N ASN A 344 1.52 -9.77 -13.03
CA ASN A 344 1.79 -10.47 -14.28
C ASN A 344 0.83 -10.02 -15.38
N GLY A 345 -0.45 -9.86 -15.04
CA GLY A 345 -1.49 -9.42 -15.96
C GLY A 345 -1.76 -7.92 -15.94
N GLY A 346 -1.23 -7.18 -14.95
CA GLY A 346 -1.59 -5.78 -14.73
C GLY A 346 -3.08 -5.60 -14.42
N SER A 347 -3.72 -6.63 -13.84
CA SER A 347 -5.15 -6.68 -13.60
C SER A 347 -5.48 -6.42 -12.14
N TRP A 348 -6.53 -5.65 -11.90
CA TRP A 348 -7.03 -5.36 -10.56
C TRP A 348 -8.29 -6.16 -10.23
N ALA A 349 -8.45 -6.48 -8.95
CA ALA A 349 -9.69 -6.91 -8.34
C ALA A 349 -9.94 -6.10 -7.05
N ARG A 350 -11.14 -5.54 -6.92
CA ARG A 350 -11.58 -4.83 -5.71
C ARG A 350 -12.35 -5.77 -4.81
N ILE A 351 -11.88 -5.96 -3.59
CA ILE A 351 -12.45 -6.95 -2.66
C ILE A 351 -12.99 -6.25 -1.42
N LEU A 352 -14.24 -6.56 -1.06
CA LEU A 352 -14.76 -6.33 0.29
C LEU A 352 -14.54 -7.59 1.13
N PRO A 353 -13.57 -7.59 2.05
CA PRO A 353 -13.34 -8.71 2.96
C PRO A 353 -14.43 -8.79 4.02
N ALA A 354 -14.49 -9.91 4.74
CA ALA A 354 -15.26 -9.96 5.98
C ALA A 354 -14.61 -9.02 7.03
N GLY A 355 -15.40 -8.34 7.85
CA GLY A 355 -14.87 -7.55 8.97
C GLY A 355 -14.66 -8.38 10.23
N ASP A 356 -14.32 -7.70 11.31
CA ASP A 356 -14.26 -8.31 12.64
C ASP A 356 -15.62 -8.13 13.35
N PRO A 357 -16.39 -9.20 13.62
CA PRO A 357 -17.68 -9.08 14.30
C PRO A 357 -17.55 -8.72 15.79
N GLY A 358 -16.35 -8.72 16.36
CA GLY A 358 -16.15 -8.47 17.79
C GLY A 358 -16.92 -9.47 18.68
N THR A 359 -17.06 -9.14 19.95
CA THR A 359 -17.84 -9.96 20.90
C THR A 359 -19.33 -9.63 20.91
N ASP A 360 -19.72 -8.46 20.39
CA ASP A 360 -21.10 -7.96 20.36
C ASP A 360 -21.80 -8.26 19.02
N GLY A 361 -21.07 -8.76 18.02
CA GLY A 361 -21.58 -9.04 16.68
C GLY A 361 -21.56 -7.82 15.74
N THR A 362 -21.10 -6.65 16.21
CA THR A 362 -20.99 -5.45 15.38
C THR A 362 -19.74 -5.55 14.53
N VAL A 363 -19.92 -5.69 13.21
CA VAL A 363 -18.81 -5.84 12.28
C VAL A 363 -18.05 -4.53 12.13
N THR A 364 -16.74 -4.57 12.38
CA THR A 364 -15.82 -3.43 12.31
C THR A 364 -14.70 -3.66 11.31
N TYR A 365 -14.09 -2.56 10.86
CA TYR A 365 -13.03 -2.51 9.87
C TYR A 365 -11.99 -1.45 10.28
N PRO A 366 -10.74 -1.53 9.79
CA PRO A 366 -9.79 -0.44 9.96
C PRO A 366 -10.33 0.86 9.33
N SER A 367 -10.17 1.98 10.03
CA SER A 367 -10.58 3.29 9.53
C SER A 367 -9.70 3.76 8.36
N PRO A 368 -10.26 4.49 7.39
CA PRO A 368 -9.49 5.15 6.31
C PRO A 368 -8.36 6.03 6.85
N ARG A 369 -7.12 5.79 6.41
CA ARG A 369 -5.94 6.56 6.87
C ARG A 369 -4.75 6.42 5.92
N GLU A 370 -3.98 7.50 5.77
CA GLU A 370 -2.71 7.53 5.03
C GLU A 370 -1.53 7.17 5.93
N GLY A 371 -0.44 6.67 5.34
CA GLY A 371 0.82 6.44 6.05
C GLY A 371 0.75 5.33 7.09
N ALA A 372 -0.23 4.43 6.99
CA ALA A 372 -0.21 3.20 7.78
C ALA A 372 0.91 2.28 7.27
N ALA A 373 1.63 1.63 8.16
CA ALA A 373 2.62 0.64 7.79
C ALA A 373 1.95 -0.74 7.66
N ALA A 374 2.34 -1.53 6.65
CA ALA A 374 1.84 -2.88 6.46
C ALA A 374 2.99 -3.89 6.32
N PHE A 375 2.78 -5.09 6.85
CA PHE A 375 3.72 -6.20 6.79
C PHE A 375 2.98 -7.52 6.59
N SER A 376 3.38 -8.32 5.62
CA SER A 376 2.78 -9.62 5.31
C SER A 376 3.73 -10.77 5.63
N PHE A 377 3.16 -11.90 6.08
CA PHE A 377 3.93 -13.11 6.37
C PHE A 377 3.19 -14.36 5.89
N SER A 378 3.95 -15.36 5.43
CA SER A 378 3.40 -16.53 4.71
C SER A 378 2.68 -17.55 5.60
N ILE A 379 2.78 -17.39 6.91
CA ILE A 379 2.00 -18.12 7.90
C ILE A 379 1.33 -17.11 8.83
N GLY A 380 0.31 -17.56 9.55
CA GLY A 380 -0.37 -16.77 10.55
C GLY A 380 0.59 -16.09 11.51
N LEU A 381 0.38 -14.81 11.79
CA LEU A 381 1.21 -14.03 12.71
C LEU A 381 0.76 -14.25 14.16
N VAL A 382 -0.52 -14.61 14.35
CA VAL A 382 -1.16 -14.91 15.63
C VAL A 382 -2.09 -16.13 15.53
N GLY A 383 -2.52 -16.64 16.69
CA GLY A 383 -3.43 -17.79 16.80
C GLY A 383 -2.74 -19.14 16.77
N SER A 384 -3.50 -20.20 17.10
CA SER A 384 -2.98 -21.56 17.25
C SER A 384 -2.78 -22.32 15.95
N SER A 385 -3.48 -21.93 14.87
CA SER A 385 -3.49 -22.65 13.58
C SER A 385 -2.71 -21.89 12.49
N ARG A 386 -1.50 -21.41 12.84
CA ARG A 386 -0.69 -20.50 11.98
C ARG A 386 -0.47 -21.03 10.56
N ASN A 387 -0.42 -22.34 10.34
CA ASN A 387 -0.19 -22.91 9.00
C ASN A 387 -1.43 -22.88 8.08
N SER A 388 -2.60 -22.50 8.58
CA SER A 388 -3.87 -22.54 7.84
C SER A 388 -4.21 -21.23 7.11
N TYR A 389 -3.39 -20.19 7.29
CA TYR A 389 -3.59 -18.86 6.74
C TYR A 389 -2.26 -18.10 6.70
N SER A 390 -2.25 -17.02 5.93
CA SER A 390 -1.20 -16.00 5.92
C SER A 390 -1.81 -14.69 6.44
N ASP A 391 -1.00 -13.87 7.08
CA ASP A 391 -1.48 -12.68 7.80
C ASP A 391 -0.76 -11.42 7.29
N THR A 392 -1.49 -10.31 7.16
CA THR A 392 -0.94 -8.97 6.92
C THR A 392 -1.31 -8.06 8.08
N LEU A 393 -0.31 -7.56 8.82
CA LEU A 393 -0.51 -6.58 9.87
C LEU A 393 -0.53 -5.17 9.29
N VAL A 394 -1.36 -4.31 9.88
CA VAL A 394 -1.45 -2.89 9.56
C VAL A 394 -1.43 -2.08 10.84
N PHE A 395 -0.49 -1.15 10.95
CA PHE A 395 -0.29 -0.33 12.14
C PHE A 395 -0.32 1.17 11.83
N GLY A 396 -1.00 1.90 12.71
CA GLY A 396 -0.97 3.37 12.74
C GLY A 396 -1.56 4.04 11.50
N GLY A 397 -1.04 5.22 11.17
CA GLY A 397 -1.50 6.08 10.09
C GLY A 397 -2.25 7.31 10.60
N ARG A 398 -2.63 8.19 9.66
CA ARG A 398 -3.39 9.42 9.92
C ARG A 398 -4.67 9.44 9.10
N ASP A 399 -5.80 9.65 9.76
CA ASP A 399 -7.10 9.71 9.09
C ASP A 399 -7.36 11.08 8.40
N ALA A 400 -8.48 11.18 7.69
CA ALA A 400 -8.87 12.39 6.97
C ALA A 400 -9.14 13.62 7.88
N SER A 401 -9.45 13.40 9.16
CA SER A 401 -9.57 14.49 10.15
C SER A 401 -8.21 15.01 10.62
N GLY A 402 -7.15 14.27 10.29
CA GLY A 402 -5.78 14.54 10.71
C GLY A 402 -5.41 13.87 12.01
N THR A 403 -6.23 12.97 12.54
CA THR A 403 -5.98 12.23 13.79
C THR A 403 -5.11 11.02 13.51
N TYR A 404 -4.03 10.88 14.27
CA TYR A 404 -3.09 9.77 14.17
C TYR A 404 -3.62 8.58 14.97
N GLN A 405 -3.32 7.39 14.50
CA GLN A 405 -3.77 6.13 15.09
C GLN A 405 -2.57 5.34 15.63
N ASN A 406 -2.78 4.51 16.65
CA ASN A 406 -1.86 3.46 17.08
C ASN A 406 -2.53 2.07 17.09
N GLU A 407 -3.62 1.94 16.34
CA GLU A 407 -4.33 0.68 16.19
C GLU A 407 -3.49 -0.35 15.44
N LEU A 408 -3.66 -1.61 15.81
CA LEU A 408 -3.12 -2.77 15.09
C LEU A 408 -4.25 -3.62 14.56
N TRP A 409 -4.29 -3.74 13.24
CA TRP A 409 -5.24 -4.58 12.52
C TRP A 409 -4.53 -5.71 11.81
N LEU A 410 -5.24 -6.82 11.65
CA LEU A 410 -4.79 -8.00 10.95
C LEU A 410 -5.73 -8.29 9.79
N LEU A 411 -5.21 -8.32 8.58
CA LEU A 411 -5.87 -8.90 7.42
C LEU A 411 -5.44 -10.36 7.28
N ARG A 412 -6.33 -11.27 7.62
CA ARG A 412 -6.11 -12.71 7.48
C ARG A 412 -6.54 -13.18 6.10
N ALA A 413 -5.61 -13.81 5.39
CA ALA A 413 -5.84 -14.48 4.12
C ALA A 413 -5.83 -16.00 4.36
N TYR A 414 -7.01 -16.62 4.31
CA TYR A 414 -7.15 -18.05 4.55
C TYR A 414 -6.68 -18.88 3.35
N ASN A 415 -6.23 -20.11 3.60
CA ASN A 415 -5.80 -21.02 2.54
C ASN A 415 -7.01 -21.54 1.75
N GLY A 416 -7.36 -20.83 0.69
CA GLY A 416 -8.44 -21.16 -0.22
C GLY A 416 -8.39 -20.25 -1.44
N SER A 417 -9.36 -20.39 -2.33
CA SER A 417 -9.51 -19.52 -3.48
C SER A 417 -10.97 -19.25 -3.76
N VAL A 418 -11.27 -17.99 -4.07
CA VAL A 418 -12.58 -17.56 -4.55
C VAL A 418 -12.41 -16.63 -5.75
N THR A 419 -13.39 -16.69 -6.65
CA THR A 419 -13.42 -15.99 -7.94
C THR A 419 -14.75 -15.29 -8.19
N SER A 420 -15.70 -15.32 -7.24
CA SER A 420 -16.98 -14.60 -7.38
C SER A 420 -17.58 -14.16 -6.04
N SER A 421 -18.42 -13.13 -6.08
CA SER A 421 -19.16 -12.64 -4.90
C SER A 421 -20.06 -13.74 -4.33
N GLY A 422 -20.14 -13.81 -3.00
CA GLY A 422 -20.95 -14.79 -2.27
C GLY A 422 -20.46 -16.25 -2.37
N GLN A 423 -19.33 -16.51 -3.04
CA GLN A 423 -18.79 -17.87 -3.16
C GLN A 423 -18.43 -18.41 -1.77
N LYS A 424 -18.97 -19.59 -1.45
CA LYS A 424 -18.53 -20.39 -0.31
C LYS A 424 -17.28 -21.18 -0.69
N TRP A 425 -16.37 -21.30 0.26
CA TRP A 425 -15.11 -22.04 0.12
C TRP A 425 -15.07 -23.15 1.17
N SER A 426 -14.08 -24.04 1.08
CA SER A 426 -13.98 -25.23 1.95
C SER A 426 -13.96 -24.91 3.45
N GLY A 427 -13.48 -23.73 3.85
CA GLY A 427 -13.45 -23.27 5.24
C GLY A 427 -14.68 -22.49 5.70
N PHE A 428 -15.71 -22.30 4.86
CA PHE A 428 -16.91 -21.51 5.21
C PHE A 428 -17.69 -22.10 6.42
N SER A 429 -17.65 -23.42 6.59
CA SER A 429 -18.22 -24.14 7.75
C SER A 429 -19.70 -23.82 8.02
N ASP A 430 -20.07 -23.60 9.28
CA ASP A 430 -21.41 -23.28 9.78
C ASP A 430 -21.92 -21.89 9.38
N GLY A 431 -21.11 -21.11 8.68
CA GLY A 431 -21.45 -19.77 8.20
C GLY A 431 -21.41 -18.69 9.29
N LYS A 432 -20.97 -18.99 10.51
CA LYS A 432 -20.86 -18.00 11.59
C LYS A 432 -19.49 -17.34 11.57
N LEU A 433 -19.48 -16.03 11.32
CA LEU A 433 -18.24 -15.25 11.31
C LEU A 433 -17.62 -15.21 12.71
N GLN A 434 -16.34 -15.53 12.79
CA GLN A 434 -15.59 -15.58 14.05
C GLN A 434 -14.76 -14.31 14.25
N THR A 435 -14.47 -13.98 15.51
CA THR A 435 -13.57 -12.88 15.91
C THR A 435 -12.29 -13.42 16.56
N GLY A 436 -11.27 -12.55 16.68
CA GLY A 436 -10.06 -12.78 17.47
C GLY A 436 -9.01 -13.67 16.80
N ILE A 437 -7.87 -13.84 17.49
CA ILE A 437 -6.65 -14.44 16.92
C ILE A 437 -6.83 -15.86 16.38
N ASN A 438 -7.83 -16.60 16.85
CA ASN A 438 -8.12 -17.98 16.46
C ASN A 438 -9.21 -18.10 15.39
N ALA A 439 -9.70 -16.99 14.81
CA ALA A 439 -10.64 -17.03 13.71
C ALA A 439 -10.11 -17.90 12.56
N ASN A 440 -10.90 -18.91 12.18
CA ASN A 440 -10.47 -20.01 11.31
C ASN A 440 -11.03 -19.93 9.88
N GLY A 441 -11.83 -18.90 9.59
CA GLY A 441 -12.44 -18.68 8.28
C GLY A 441 -13.92 -19.07 8.19
N ALA A 442 -14.49 -19.65 9.24
CA ALA A 442 -15.93 -19.88 9.30
C ALA A 442 -16.72 -18.57 9.08
N GLY A 443 -17.76 -18.64 8.26
CA GLY A 443 -18.60 -17.48 7.92
C GLY A 443 -17.96 -16.43 7.02
N VAL A 444 -16.69 -16.57 6.64
CA VAL A 444 -16.02 -15.62 5.75
C VAL A 444 -16.60 -15.74 4.35
N THR A 445 -17.34 -14.70 3.95
CA THR A 445 -17.83 -14.47 2.59
C THR A 445 -17.09 -13.31 1.94
N ARG A 446 -17.12 -13.25 0.62
CA ARG A 446 -16.49 -12.19 -0.16
C ARG A 446 -17.47 -11.51 -1.09
N ASN A 447 -17.29 -10.21 -1.31
CA ASN A 447 -17.96 -9.48 -2.38
C ASN A 447 -16.90 -8.84 -3.28
N PHE A 448 -16.85 -9.26 -4.55
CA PHE A 448 -16.15 -8.54 -5.61
C PHE A 448 -16.94 -7.29 -5.97
N PHE A 449 -16.25 -6.16 -6.12
CA PHE A 449 -16.85 -4.92 -6.57
C PHE A 449 -16.76 -4.80 -8.10
N CYS A 450 -17.90 -4.79 -8.81
CA CYS A 450 -17.97 -4.80 -10.28
C CYS A 450 -18.16 -3.41 -10.91
N GLN A 451 -18.11 -2.33 -10.14
CA GLN A 451 -18.40 -0.99 -10.69
C GLN A 451 -17.13 -0.16 -10.85
N ALA A 452 -16.99 0.39 -12.05
CA ALA A 452 -16.04 1.45 -12.35
C ALA A 452 -16.28 2.62 -11.39
N LEU A 453 -15.20 3.26 -10.98
CA LEU A 453 -15.24 4.47 -10.17
C LEU A 453 -15.53 5.64 -11.12
N TRP A 454 -16.37 6.57 -10.67
CA TRP A 454 -16.70 7.76 -11.44
C TRP A 454 -16.20 8.98 -10.67
N HIS A 455 -15.59 9.91 -11.39
CA HIS A 455 -15.30 11.24 -10.89
C HIS A 455 -16.60 12.03 -10.96
N ASP A 456 -17.14 12.45 -9.81
CA ASP A 456 -18.29 13.34 -9.77
C ASP A 456 -17.81 14.72 -10.22
N VAL A 457 -18.03 15.05 -11.49
CA VAL A 457 -17.94 16.44 -11.95
C VAL A 457 -19.25 17.10 -11.53
N PRO A 458 -19.23 18.23 -10.80
CA PRO A 458 -20.46 18.97 -10.52
C PRO A 458 -21.13 19.31 -11.85
N ASP A 459 -22.30 18.75 -12.07
CA ASP A 459 -23.11 18.98 -13.26
C ASP A 459 -23.47 20.48 -13.29
N PHE A 460 -22.80 21.25 -14.16
CA PHE A 460 -23.30 22.57 -14.54
C PHE A 460 -24.52 22.33 -15.43
N SER A 461 -25.69 22.45 -14.80
CA SER A 461 -27.04 22.46 -15.35
C SER A 461 -27.15 22.73 -16.87
N LEU A 462 -27.61 21.72 -17.61
CA LEU A 462 -28.20 21.90 -18.95
C LEU A 462 -29.71 22.21 -18.89
N TRP A 463 -30.19 22.83 -17.81
CA TRP A 463 -31.62 23.15 -17.62
C TRP A 463 -31.96 24.65 -17.54
N ASP A 464 -31.02 25.56 -17.82
CA ASP A 464 -31.27 27.02 -17.72
C ASP A 464 -30.98 27.82 -19.00
N ILE A 465 -31.10 27.21 -20.19
CA ILE A 465 -31.14 27.97 -21.46
C ILE A 465 -32.16 27.34 -22.41
N ALA A 466 -33.46 27.54 -22.15
CA ALA A 466 -34.53 27.55 -23.16
C ALA A 466 -35.89 27.91 -22.54
N ALA A 467 -36.04 29.11 -21.98
CA ALA A 467 -37.35 29.65 -21.64
C ALA A 467 -37.35 31.18 -21.63
N ASP A 468 -36.97 31.79 -22.76
CA ASP A 468 -37.32 33.19 -23.03
C ASP A 468 -37.41 33.39 -24.54
N THR A 469 -38.62 33.18 -25.08
CA THR A 469 -39.25 33.94 -26.18
C THR A 469 -40.51 33.21 -26.65
N VAL A 470 -41.67 33.53 -26.06
CA VAL A 470 -42.93 33.68 -26.81
C VAL A 470 -43.73 34.80 -26.11
N SER A 471 -43.62 36.01 -26.65
CA SER A 471 -44.52 37.12 -26.31
C SER A 471 -45.85 36.92 -27.03
N SER A 472 -46.93 36.92 -26.24
CA SER A 472 -48.22 37.56 -26.49
C SER A 472 -48.63 37.86 -27.93
N SER A 473 -49.73 37.22 -28.35
CA SER A 473 -50.75 37.83 -29.20
C SER A 473 -52.11 37.73 -28.50
N VAL A 474 -52.48 38.79 -27.76
CA VAL A 474 -53.63 39.66 -28.05
C VAL A 474 -53.13 41.09 -27.95
#